data_AF-A0A9E1P1L6-F1
#
_entry.id   AF-A0A9E1P1L6-F1
#
_cell.length_a   1.000
_cell.length_b   1.000
_cell.length_c   1.000
_cell.angle_alpha   90.00
_cell.angle_beta   90.00
_cell.angle_gamma   90.00
#
_symmetry.space_group_name_H-M   'P 1'
#
loop_
_entity.id
_entity.type
_entity.pdbx_description
1 polymer ?
#
loop_
_entity_poly.entity_id
_entity_poly.type
_entity_poly.pdbx_seq_one_letter_code
_entity_poly.pdbx_strand_id
1 'polypeptide(L)' 'RSVLSQRYAEQQKAGVACLRAAGKAGELKSGLNLRNSYRSLVALVFGLGVGAVMDSKQLPVAAQRQIFKTAIDDLRP' A
#
# COMPACT_ATOMS: atom_id res chain seq x y z
N ARG A 1 10.61 -19.05 15.21
CA ARG A 1 10.19 -17.79 14.53
C ARG A 1 8.95 -17.27 15.26
N SER A 2 8.85 -15.98 15.55
CA SER A 2 7.68 -15.43 16.27
C SER A 2 6.43 -15.45 15.39
N VAL A 3 5.26 -15.64 15.99
CA VAL A 3 3.95 -15.62 15.30
C VAL A 3 3.78 -14.31 14.50
N LEU A 4 4.26 -13.19 15.03
CA LEU A 4 4.24 -11.90 14.33
C LEU A 4 5.05 -11.94 13.02
N SER A 5 6.27 -12.47 13.05
CA SER A 5 7.11 -12.58 11.83
C SER A 5 6.47 -13.46 10.74
N GLN A 6 5.72 -14.50 11.13
CA GLN A 6 4.98 -15.35 10.19
C GLN A 6 3.82 -14.57 9.56
N ARG A 7 3.02 -13.87 10.38
CA ARG A 7 1.91 -13.04 9.90
C ARG A 7 2.37 -11.94 8.93
N TYR A 8 3.48 -11.26 9.24
CA TYR A 8 4.06 -10.26 8.33
C TYR A 8 4.46 -10.87 6.99
N ALA A 9 5.09 -12.05 6.99
CA ALA A 9 5.49 -12.73 5.78
C ALA A 9 4.27 -13.18 4.94
N GLU A 10 3.21 -13.65 5.59
CA GLU A 10 1.95 -14.03 4.92
C GLU A 10 1.24 -12.83 4.30
N GLN A 11 1.11 -11.73 5.03
CA GLN A 11 0.52 -10.48 4.51
C GLN A 11 1.30 -9.97 3.30
N GLN A 12 2.63 -9.97 3.37
CA GLN A 12 3.47 -9.57 2.25
C GLN A 12 3.24 -10.46 1.02
N LYS A 13 3.14 -11.78 1.21
CA LYS A 13 2.86 -12.71 0.11
C LYS A 13 1.50 -12.43 -0.52
N ALA A 14 0.46 -12.24 0.30
CA ALA A 14 -0.89 -11.95 -0.16
C ALA A 14 -0.95 -10.62 -0.94
N GLY A 15 -0.32 -9.56 -0.40
CA GLY A 15 -0.31 -8.26 -1.04
C GLY A 15 0.44 -8.24 -2.38
N VAL A 16 1.61 -8.90 -2.46
CA VAL A 16 2.33 -9.05 -3.74
C VAL A 16 1.55 -9.91 -4.73
N ALA A 17 0.83 -10.95 -4.27
CA ALA A 17 -0.02 -11.77 -5.12
C ALA A 17 -1.19 -10.95 -5.71
N CYS A 18 -1.79 -10.04 -4.91
CA CYS A 18 -2.82 -9.12 -5.37
C CYS A 18 -2.31 -8.19 -6.48
N LEU A 19 -1.16 -7.53 -6.29
CA LEU A 19 -0.55 -6.68 -7.32
C LEU A 19 -0.19 -7.48 -8.58
N ARG A 20 0.23 -8.73 -8.43
CA ARG A 20 0.51 -9.60 -9.58
C ARG A 20 -0.76 -9.92 -10.37
N ALA A 21 -1.89 -10.15 -9.69
CA ALA A 21 -3.17 -10.38 -10.35
C ALA A 21 -3.63 -9.12 -11.11
N ALA A 22 -3.54 -7.94 -10.49
CA ALA A 22 -3.86 -6.66 -11.14
C ALA A 22 -2.96 -6.40 -12.37
N GLY A 23 -1.66 -6.69 -12.27
CA GLY A 23 -0.75 -6.59 -13.40
C GLY A 23 -1.10 -7.53 -14.56
N LYS A 24 -1.56 -8.76 -14.27
CA LYS A 24 -2.05 -9.70 -15.28
C LYS A 24 -3.36 -9.26 -15.94
N ALA A 25 -4.20 -8.52 -15.21
CA ALA A 25 -5.45 -7.96 -15.72
C ALA A 25 -5.23 -6.67 -16.55
N GLY A 26 -3.99 -6.16 -16.64
CA GLY A 26 -3.68 -4.91 -17.33
C GLY A 26 -4.04 -3.65 -16.54
N GLU A 27 -4.32 -3.80 -15.24
CA GLU A 27 -4.69 -2.67 -14.36
C GLU A 27 -3.49 -1.88 -13.84
N LEU A 28 -2.26 -2.35 -14.12
CA LEU A 28 -1.02 -1.74 -13.65
C LEU A 28 -0.08 -1.37 -14.81
N LYS A 29 0.73 -0.33 -14.62
CA LYS A 29 1.83 0.05 -15.53
C LYS A 29 2.80 -1.12 -15.74
N SER A 30 3.36 -1.21 -16.94
CA SER A 30 4.42 -2.17 -17.24
C SER A 30 5.73 -1.82 -16.53
N GLY A 31 6.56 -2.83 -16.23
CA GLY A 31 7.87 -2.62 -15.61
C GLY A 31 7.87 -2.32 -14.11
N LEU A 32 6.71 -2.29 -13.44
CA LEU A 32 6.65 -2.06 -12.00
C LEU A 32 7.32 -3.18 -11.20
N ASN A 33 8.13 -2.80 -10.23
CA ASN A 33 8.60 -3.73 -9.20
C ASN A 33 7.49 -3.93 -8.16
N LEU A 34 6.76 -5.04 -8.27
CA LEU A 34 5.61 -5.34 -7.41
C LEU A 34 5.95 -5.39 -5.92
N ARG A 35 7.16 -5.84 -5.56
CA ARG A 35 7.59 -5.91 -4.16
C ARG A 35 7.83 -4.52 -3.58
N ASN A 36 8.46 -3.64 -4.35
CA ASN A 36 8.68 -2.26 -3.94
C ASN A 36 7.36 -1.48 -3.90
N SER A 37 6.49 -1.68 -4.89
CA SER A 37 5.17 -1.06 -4.94
C SER A 37 4.34 -1.42 -3.71
N TYR A 38 4.30 -2.70 -3.34
CA TYR A 38 3.64 -3.16 -2.11
C TYR A 38 4.23 -2.50 -0.86
N ARG A 39 5.57 -2.46 -0.74
CA ARG A 39 6.24 -1.83 0.40
C ARG A 39 5.90 -0.36 0.52
N SER A 40 5.88 0.38 -0.59
CA SER A 40 5.52 1.80 -0.60
C SER A 40 4.07 2.01 -0.16
N LEU A 41 3.14 1.21 -0.67
CA LEU A 41 1.73 1.27 -0.25
C LEU A 41 1.57 0.99 1.25
N VAL A 42 2.24 -0.04 1.77
CA VAL A 42 2.19 -0.38 3.20
C VAL A 42 2.81 0.73 4.06
N ALA A 43 3.95 1.28 3.64
CA ALA A 43 4.59 2.39 4.33
C ALA A 43 3.68 3.62 4.38
N LEU A 44 2.97 3.91 3.28
CA LEU A 44 1.99 4.99 3.22
C LEU A 44 0.83 4.76 4.21
N VAL A 45 0.28 3.55 4.26
CA VAL A 45 -0.78 3.20 5.23
C VAL A 45 -0.32 3.43 6.67
N PHE A 46 0.87 2.94 7.02
CA PHE A 46 1.41 3.13 8.37
C PHE A 46 1.71 4.60 8.67
N GLY A 47 2.29 5.34 7.73
CA GLY A 47 2.60 6.76 7.90
C GLY A 47 1.34 7.61 8.13
N LEU A 48 0.29 7.36 7.35
CA LEU A 48 -1.01 8.03 7.53
C LEU A 48 -1.68 7.62 8.85
N GLY A 49 -1.59 6.34 9.23
CA GLY A 49 -2.11 5.85 10.51
C GLY A 49 -1.42 6.48 11.73
N VAL A 50 -0.09 6.56 11.72
CA VAL A 50 0.68 7.22 12.77
C VAL A 50 0.37 8.72 12.81
N GLY A 51 0.34 9.38 11.67
CA GLY A 51 0.01 10.80 11.57
C GLY A 51 -1.38 11.12 12.13
N ALA A 52 -2.39 10.28 11.83
CA ALA A 52 -3.74 10.44 12.34
C ALA A 52 -3.85 10.29 13.87
N VAL A 53 -2.99 9.46 14.48
CA VAL A 53 -2.91 9.31 15.95
C VAL A 53 -2.18 10.49 16.59
N MET A 54 -1.13 11.01 15.94
CA MET A 54 -0.34 12.13 16.47
C MET A 54 -1.11 13.45 16.42
N ASP A 55 -1.76 13.75 15.29
CA ASP A 55 -2.60 14.94 15.13
C ASP A 55 -3.73 14.67 14.12
N SER A 56 -4.91 14.35 14.64
CA SER A 56 -6.11 14.07 13.85
C SER A 56 -6.63 15.28 13.04
N LYS A 57 -6.19 16.50 13.36
CA LYS A 57 -6.62 17.73 12.66
C LYS A 57 -5.65 18.12 11.54
N GLN A 58 -4.39 17.71 11.63
CA GLN A 58 -3.37 18.01 10.63
C GLN A 58 -3.71 17.39 9.27
N LEU A 59 -4.29 16.19 9.27
CA LEU A 59 -4.58 15.46 8.04
C LEU A 59 -6.04 14.98 8.00
N PRO A 60 -6.97 15.80 7.48
CA PRO A 60 -8.39 15.43 7.37
C PRO A 60 -8.58 14.11 6.62
N VAL A 61 -9.62 13.35 6.96
CA VAL A 61 -9.95 12.07 6.31
C VAL A 61 -10.06 12.19 4.79
N ALA A 62 -10.58 13.31 4.28
CA ALA A 62 -10.64 13.59 2.85
C ALA A 62 -9.25 13.64 2.19
N ALA A 63 -8.28 14.28 2.86
CA ALA A 63 -6.89 14.35 2.38
C ALA A 63 -6.22 12.97 2.43
N GLN A 64 -6.45 12.17 3.48
CA GLN A 64 -5.95 10.79 3.57
C GLN A 64 -6.46 9.94 2.40
N ARG A 65 -7.77 10.01 2.11
CA ARG A 65 -8.39 9.30 0.97
C ARG A 65 -7.79 9.75 -0.36
N GLN A 66 -7.57 11.05 -0.53
CA GLN A 66 -6.98 11.59 -1.75
C GLN A 66 -5.55 11.09 -1.94
N ILE A 67 -4.72 11.10 -0.89
CA ILE A 67 -3.35 10.60 -0.93
C ILE A 67 -3.32 9.11 -1.31
N PHE A 68 -4.17 8.29 -0.71
CA PHE A 68 -4.28 6.87 -1.10
C PHE A 68 -4.72 6.69 -2.55
N LYS A 69 -5.70 7.47 -2.99
CA LYS A 69 -6.18 7.42 -4.37
C LYS A 69 -5.05 7.75 -5.34
N THR A 70 -4.34 8.85 -5.12
CA THR A 70 -3.19 9.25 -5.94
C THR A 70 -2.11 8.18 -5.97
N ALA A 71 -1.76 7.58 -4.82
CA ALA A 71 -0.76 6.51 -4.77
C ALA A 71 -1.19 5.25 -5.55
N ILE A 72 -2.49 4.93 -5.62
CA ILE A 72 -3.02 3.84 -6.44
C ILE A 72 -3.04 4.24 -7.92
N ASP A 73 -3.49 5.45 -8.22
CA ASP A 73 -3.55 5.97 -9.59
C ASP A 73 -2.16 6.03 -10.23
N ASP A 74 -1.10 6.31 -9.45
CA ASP A 74 0.29 6.26 -9.91
C ASP A 74 0.75 4.87 -10.39
N LEU A 75 0.07 3.81 -9.95
CA LEU A 75 0.33 2.43 -10.36
C LEU A 75 -0.46 2.03 -11.61
N ARG A 76 -1.50 2.77 -11.99
CA ARG A 76 -2.38 2.49 -13.13
C ARG A 76 -1.78 2.95 -14.46
N PRO A 77 -2.08 2.31 -15.60
CA PRO A 77 -1.58 2.70 -16.92
C PRO A 77 -1.64 4.20 -17.21
#